data_AF-A0A7W1ZFL6-F1
#
_entry.id   AF-A0A7W1ZFL6-F1
#
_cell.length_a   1.000
_cell.length_b   1.000
_cell.length_c   1.000
_cell.angle_alpha   90.00
_cell.angle_beta   90.00
_cell.angle_gamma   90.00
#
_symmetry.space_group_name_H-M   'P 1'
#
loop_
_entity.id
_entity.type
_entity.pdbx_description
1 polymer ?
#
loop_
_entity_poly.entity_id
_entity_poly.type
_entity_poly.pdbx_seq_one_letter_code
_entity_poly.pdbx_strand_id
1 'polypeptide(L)'
;MAGPRSGPRRWGAVSSVRARTTLLACAVVAFTLIAGAVGLLATLEHSLTTNRDELSRTQLSTLAAQAADGSLPGVVSDIGENSVAQAFLETGQVLTASSGLVGHGPVLSTMPVSSTPRLVTLDGVPDDSETETYRVWVMRVKSPSGPVGVLVGASLESVSEAVSTLRRALIIGIPLMVALLALSMRIMVGRALRPVEDIRTEVAAITDKALDRRVPVPHKEDEIGRLADTMNDMLDRLEAASRRQQEFVADASHELQSPLAAFRTQLEVALTHPAGVEWSALAADLLTDSDRMERLVADLLFLARADATAGEPSENPVDLDVVVLEEVTRLRASDNVRVDTSAVSGAATRGSREELSRLVRNVVENAVSHARSCVTIALSETAHGVQLVVSDDGPGVPEEHRDRIFDRFARVEGARVREAGGTGLGLSIARAIAQRHHGSVVLESGRITSQAGAHFVVLLPQAG
;
A
#
# COMPACT_ATOMS: atom_id res chain seq x y z
N MET A 1 -33.09 -36.63 -11.09
CA MET A 1 -32.45 -37.11 -9.85
C MET A 1 -30.95 -37.10 -10.06
N ALA A 2 -30.26 -36.07 -9.57
CA ALA A 2 -28.82 -36.03 -9.41
C ALA A 2 -28.56 -35.08 -8.23
N GLY A 3 -28.10 -35.63 -7.10
CA GLY A 3 -28.00 -34.91 -5.84
C GLY A 3 -26.85 -33.89 -5.82
N PRO A 4 -26.93 -32.85 -4.97
CA PRO A 4 -25.86 -31.88 -4.84
C PRO A 4 -24.68 -32.51 -4.09
N ARG A 5 -23.52 -32.54 -4.75
CA ARG A 5 -22.23 -32.90 -4.13
C ARG A 5 -21.81 -31.79 -3.18
N SER A 6 -21.87 -32.07 -1.88
CA SER A 6 -21.26 -31.27 -0.82
C SER A 6 -19.74 -31.30 -0.94
N GLY A 7 -19.16 -30.21 -1.43
CA GLY A 7 -17.71 -30.00 -1.43
C GLY A 7 -17.16 -29.84 0.00
N PRO A 8 -15.89 -30.19 0.25
CA PRO A 8 -15.31 -30.16 1.57
C PRO A 8 -15.17 -28.72 2.07
N ARG A 9 -15.75 -28.45 3.25
CA ARG A 9 -15.53 -27.22 4.03
C ARG A 9 -14.05 -27.12 4.39
N ARG A 10 -13.25 -26.48 3.54
CA ARG A 10 -11.86 -26.13 3.86
C ARG A 10 -11.85 -25.15 5.03
N TRP A 11 -11.14 -25.50 6.10
CA TRP A 11 -10.80 -24.61 7.21
C TRP A 11 -9.98 -23.40 6.70
N GLY A 12 -10.69 -22.35 6.26
CA GLY A 12 -10.12 -21.08 5.81
C GLY A 12 -10.00 -20.03 6.92
N ALA A 13 -9.94 -20.41 8.19
CA ALA A 13 -9.94 -19.45 9.30
C ALA A 13 -8.56 -18.84 9.61
N VAL A 14 -7.46 -19.40 9.08
CA VAL A 14 -6.07 -18.99 9.41
C VAL A 14 -5.35 -18.24 8.26
N SER A 15 -6.05 -17.91 7.17
CA SER A 15 -5.41 -17.22 6.03
C SER A 15 -5.45 -15.69 6.11
N SER A 16 -6.29 -15.09 6.96
CA SER A 16 -6.28 -13.63 7.11
C SER A 16 -5.04 -13.18 7.90
N VAL A 17 -4.36 -12.13 7.43
CA VAL A 17 -3.24 -11.48 8.15
C VAL A 17 -3.64 -11.12 9.59
N ARG A 18 -4.92 -10.79 9.79
CA ARG A 18 -5.54 -10.51 11.10
C ARG A 18 -5.46 -11.71 12.06
N ALA A 19 -5.77 -12.92 11.58
CA ALA A 19 -5.69 -14.13 12.40
C ALA A 19 -4.25 -14.47 12.77
N ARG A 20 -3.32 -14.36 11.82
CA ARG A 20 -1.90 -14.66 12.04
C ARG A 20 -1.24 -13.70 13.05
N THR A 21 -1.46 -12.40 12.88
CA THR A 21 -0.91 -11.38 13.80
C THR A 21 -1.48 -11.51 15.21
N THR A 22 -2.80 -11.73 15.33
CA THR A 22 -3.43 -11.96 16.65
C THR A 22 -2.90 -13.23 17.31
N LEU A 23 -2.78 -14.33 16.56
CA LEU A 23 -2.25 -15.60 17.09
C LEU A 23 -0.80 -15.47 17.53
N LEU A 24 0.04 -14.82 16.73
CA LEU A 24 1.46 -14.62 17.06
C LEU A 24 1.63 -13.73 18.30
N ALA A 25 0.88 -12.62 18.38
CA ALA A 25 0.89 -11.75 19.56
C ALA A 25 0.42 -12.50 20.82
N CYS A 26 -0.67 -13.27 20.72
CA CYS A 26 -1.17 -14.06 21.83
C CYS A 26 -0.18 -15.16 22.25
N ALA A 27 0.49 -15.80 21.29
CA ALA A 27 1.49 -16.84 21.56
C ALA A 27 2.72 -16.26 22.29
N VAL A 28 3.22 -15.10 21.86
CA VAL A 28 4.35 -14.42 22.52
C VAL A 28 3.99 -14.00 23.95
N VAL A 29 2.81 -13.42 24.15
CA VAL A 29 2.36 -13.02 25.49
C VAL A 29 2.12 -14.25 26.37
N ALA A 30 1.46 -15.29 25.86
CA ALA A 30 1.24 -16.52 26.60
C ALA A 30 2.57 -17.17 27.01
N PHE A 31 3.54 -17.26 26.10
CA PHE A 31 4.86 -17.79 26.38
C PHE A 31 5.56 -16.98 27.48
N THR A 32 5.55 -15.65 27.38
CA THR A 32 6.17 -14.75 28.37
C THR A 32 5.52 -14.90 29.74
N LEU A 33 4.18 -14.97 29.80
CA LEU A 33 3.44 -15.16 31.05
C LEU A 33 3.70 -16.53 31.67
N ILE A 34 3.77 -17.60 30.88
CA ILE A 34 4.08 -18.95 31.36
C ILE A 34 5.52 -19.01 31.89
N ALA A 35 6.49 -18.48 31.15
CA ALA A 35 7.87 -18.43 31.60
C ALA A 35 8.03 -17.63 32.91
N GLY A 36 7.36 -16.48 33.01
CA GLY A 36 7.32 -15.67 34.23
C GLY A 36 6.65 -16.40 35.40
N ALA A 37 5.54 -17.10 35.16
CA ALA A 37 4.85 -17.91 36.16
C ALA A 37 5.70 -19.07 36.69
N VAL A 38 6.41 -19.78 35.81
CA VAL A 38 7.34 -20.84 36.20
C VAL A 38 8.49 -20.27 37.04
N GLY A 39 9.07 -19.14 36.63
CA GLY A 39 10.12 -18.45 37.39
C GLY A 39 9.64 -17.98 38.76
N LEU A 40 8.43 -17.42 38.84
CA LEU A 40 7.81 -16.98 40.09
C LEU A 40 7.56 -18.15 41.05
N LEU A 41 7.00 -19.26 40.56
CA LEU A 41 6.76 -20.45 41.38
C LEU A 41 8.08 -21.03 41.92
N ALA A 42 9.10 -21.16 41.06
CA ALA A 42 10.41 -21.68 41.45
C ALA A 42 11.11 -20.78 42.48
N THR A 43 11.07 -19.46 42.29
CA THR A 43 11.66 -18.49 43.23
C THR A 43 10.93 -18.45 44.56
N LEU A 44 9.59 -18.54 44.56
CA LEU A 44 8.79 -18.59 45.78
C LEU A 44 9.07 -19.88 46.57
N GLU A 45 9.05 -21.04 45.92
CA GLU A 45 9.37 -22.33 46.55
C GLU A 45 10.78 -22.33 47.14
N HIS A 46 11.77 -21.85 46.38
CA HIS A 46 13.16 -21.75 46.85
C HIS A 46 13.30 -20.78 48.04
N SER A 47 12.60 -19.64 48.01
CA SER A 47 12.66 -18.65 49.10
C SER A 47 12.00 -19.17 50.37
N LEU A 48 10.82 -19.82 50.26
CA LEU A 48 10.10 -20.37 51.40
C LEU A 48 10.85 -21.53 52.06
N THR A 49 11.41 -22.43 51.25
CA THR A 49 12.24 -23.54 51.76
C THR A 49 13.51 -23.05 52.43
N THR A 50 14.23 -22.11 51.81
CA THR A 50 15.47 -21.55 52.36
C THR A 50 15.21 -20.78 53.66
N ASN A 51 14.16 -19.96 53.72
CA ASN A 51 13.79 -19.23 54.94
C ASN A 51 13.46 -20.19 56.10
N ARG A 52 12.78 -21.31 55.81
CA ARG A 52 12.52 -22.35 56.82
C ARG A 52 13.77 -23.09 57.26
N ASP A 53 14.66 -23.41 56.33
CA ASP A 53 15.93 -24.04 56.63
C ASP A 53 16.79 -23.12 57.53
N GLU A 54 16.84 -21.80 57.26
CA GLU A 54 17.61 -20.83 58.07
C GLU A 54 17.00 -20.62 59.47
N LEU A 55 15.68 -20.52 59.58
CA LEU A 55 14.99 -20.40 60.86
C LEU A 55 15.24 -21.64 61.73
N SER A 56 15.06 -22.83 61.15
CA SER A 56 15.30 -24.11 61.84
C SER A 56 16.75 -24.26 62.29
N ARG A 57 17.71 -23.78 61.49
CA ARG A 57 19.13 -23.78 61.85
C ARG A 57 19.44 -22.87 63.04
N THR A 58 18.80 -21.71 63.12
CA THR A 58 18.97 -20.76 64.23
C THR A 58 18.33 -21.26 65.53
N GLN A 59 17.18 -21.92 65.42
CA GLN A 59 16.56 -22.61 66.56
C GLN A 59 17.40 -23.80 67.02
N LEU A 60 17.97 -24.59 66.08
CA LEU A 60 18.88 -25.68 66.40
C LEU A 60 20.10 -25.19 67.20
N SER A 61 20.75 -24.10 66.76
CA SER A 61 21.93 -23.57 67.47
C SER A 61 21.58 -23.07 68.88
N THR A 62 20.39 -22.50 69.05
CA THR A 62 19.89 -22.06 70.37
C THR A 62 19.64 -23.26 71.29
N LEU A 63 18.96 -24.30 70.79
CA LEU A 63 18.69 -25.52 71.55
C LEU A 63 19.98 -26.31 71.84
N ALA A 64 20.93 -26.29 70.91
CA ALA A 64 22.25 -26.87 71.09
C ALA A 64 23.07 -26.15 72.18
N ALA A 65 23.00 -24.82 72.26
CA ALA A 65 23.64 -24.06 73.34
C ALA A 65 23.03 -24.42 74.71
N GLN A 66 21.69 -24.49 74.79
CA GLN A 66 20.99 -24.93 76.02
C GLN A 66 21.35 -26.38 76.41
N ALA A 67 21.53 -27.27 75.44
CA ALA A 67 22.01 -28.64 75.67
C ALA A 67 23.43 -28.67 76.24
N ALA A 68 24.33 -27.82 75.73
CA ALA A 68 25.70 -27.72 76.21
C ALA A 68 25.77 -27.21 77.65
N ASP A 69 24.92 -26.24 78.00
CA ASP A 69 24.85 -25.64 79.33
C ASP A 69 24.05 -26.49 80.35
N GLY A 70 23.43 -27.58 79.89
CA GLY A 70 22.61 -28.48 80.73
C GLY A 70 21.26 -27.87 81.14
N SER A 71 20.84 -26.78 80.49
CA SER A 71 19.61 -26.03 80.79
C SER A 71 18.46 -26.35 79.83
N LEU A 72 18.36 -27.61 79.41
CA LEU A 72 17.34 -28.04 78.44
C LEU A 72 15.93 -27.96 79.06
N PRO A 73 14.97 -27.29 78.40
CA PRO A 73 13.58 -27.34 78.84
C PRO A 73 12.97 -28.72 78.57
N GLY A 74 12.08 -29.21 79.43
CA GLY A 74 11.41 -30.49 79.21
C GLY A 74 10.50 -30.49 77.96
N VAL A 75 9.88 -29.35 77.65
CA VAL A 75 9.04 -29.14 76.47
C VAL A 75 9.44 -27.84 75.78
N VAL A 76 9.64 -27.87 74.47
CA VAL A 76 9.88 -26.66 73.65
C VAL A 76 8.56 -26.19 73.06
N SER A 77 8.07 -25.03 73.51
CA SER A 77 6.78 -24.46 73.06
C SER A 77 6.91 -23.32 72.06
N ASP A 78 8.12 -22.76 71.86
CA ASP A 78 8.35 -21.56 71.02
C ASP A 78 9.20 -21.87 69.78
N ILE A 79 8.74 -22.82 68.96
CA ILE A 79 9.42 -23.21 67.71
C ILE A 79 8.61 -22.93 66.43
N GLY A 80 7.39 -22.42 66.58
CA GLY A 80 6.47 -22.14 65.47
C GLY A 80 5.56 -23.31 65.11
N GLU A 81 4.48 -23.02 64.38
CA GLU A 81 3.56 -24.04 63.84
C GLU A 81 4.27 -24.92 62.81
N ASN A 82 3.86 -26.19 62.73
CA ASN A 82 4.41 -27.24 61.85
C ASN A 82 5.94 -27.36 61.93
N SER A 83 6.48 -27.18 63.14
CA SER A 83 7.91 -27.27 63.45
C SER A 83 8.13 -28.28 64.56
N VAL A 84 9.20 -29.05 64.43
CA VAL A 84 9.55 -30.14 65.35
C VAL A 84 10.93 -29.89 65.94
N ALA A 85 11.06 -30.12 67.25
CA ALA A 85 12.33 -30.05 67.96
C ALA A 85 12.46 -31.22 68.92
N GLN A 86 13.63 -31.84 68.99
CA GLN A 86 13.88 -32.94 69.92
C GLN A 86 15.36 -32.99 70.32
N ALA A 87 15.62 -33.28 71.60
CA ALA A 87 16.95 -33.60 72.10
C ALA A 87 16.93 -34.96 72.80
N PHE A 88 17.83 -35.87 72.44
CA PHE A 88 17.86 -37.24 72.95
C PHE A 88 19.28 -37.75 73.21
N LEU A 89 19.40 -38.67 74.17
CA LEU A 89 20.65 -39.36 74.52
C LEU A 89 20.91 -40.56 73.60
N GLU A 90 22.16 -41.04 73.60
CA GLU A 90 22.55 -42.27 72.87
C GLU A 90 21.75 -43.52 73.31
N THR A 91 21.22 -43.51 74.54
CA THR A 91 20.34 -44.55 75.09
C THR A 91 18.93 -44.54 74.48
N GLY A 92 18.60 -43.56 73.64
CA GLY A 92 17.26 -43.36 73.07
C GLY A 92 16.30 -42.61 74.00
N GLN A 93 16.76 -42.17 75.18
CA GLN A 93 15.95 -41.35 76.09
C GLN A 93 15.83 -39.91 75.56
N VAL A 94 14.60 -39.44 75.39
CA VAL A 94 14.29 -38.06 74.99
C VAL A 94 14.38 -37.14 76.22
N LEU A 95 15.22 -36.12 76.14
CA LEU A 95 15.40 -35.10 77.19
C LEU A 95 14.47 -33.90 77.00
N THR A 96 14.21 -33.56 75.74
CA THR A 96 13.40 -32.42 75.32
C THR A 96 12.64 -32.79 74.06
N ALA A 97 11.38 -32.42 73.97
CA ALA A 97 10.57 -32.55 72.77
C ALA A 97 9.69 -31.31 72.57
N SER A 98 9.38 -31.00 71.32
CA SER A 98 8.30 -30.08 70.98
C SER A 98 6.94 -30.65 71.35
N SER A 99 5.94 -29.78 71.51
CA SER A 99 4.56 -30.18 71.87
C SER A 99 4.00 -31.32 71.02
N GLY A 100 4.24 -31.31 69.71
CA GLY A 100 3.80 -32.37 68.78
C GLY A 100 4.55 -33.70 68.91
N LEU A 101 5.73 -33.72 69.54
CA LEU A 101 6.57 -34.91 69.71
C LEU A 101 6.62 -35.42 71.16
N VAL A 102 5.92 -34.78 72.10
CA VAL A 102 5.85 -35.27 73.49
C VAL A 102 5.22 -36.66 73.51
N GLY A 103 5.90 -37.61 74.15
CA GLY A 103 5.44 -39.01 74.23
C GLY A 103 5.88 -39.90 73.07
N HIS A 104 6.48 -39.33 72.01
CA HIS A 104 7.09 -40.09 70.92
C HIS A 104 8.57 -40.38 71.22
N GLY A 105 9.05 -41.53 70.72
CA GLY A 105 10.46 -41.89 70.78
C GLY A 105 11.37 -40.96 69.96
N PRO A 106 12.68 -41.19 69.94
CA PRO A 106 13.60 -40.38 69.13
C PRO A 106 13.22 -40.51 67.64
N VAL A 107 12.94 -39.37 67.00
CA VAL A 107 12.55 -39.29 65.57
C VAL A 107 13.67 -39.82 64.68
N LEU A 108 14.92 -39.65 65.11
CA LEU A 108 16.08 -40.29 64.49
C LEU A 108 16.39 -41.60 65.21
N SER A 109 16.41 -42.70 64.47
CA SER A 109 16.82 -44.01 65.00
C SER A 109 18.31 -44.10 65.33
N THR A 110 19.12 -43.13 64.89
CA THR A 110 20.57 -43.09 65.12
C THR A 110 21.02 -41.71 65.59
N MET A 111 21.97 -41.69 66.51
CA MET A 111 22.54 -40.45 67.02
C MET A 111 23.34 -39.72 65.91
N PRO A 112 23.19 -38.39 65.76
CA PRO A 112 24.01 -37.62 64.83
C PRO A 112 25.51 -37.81 65.13
N VAL A 113 26.30 -38.05 64.09
CA VAL A 113 27.76 -38.26 64.23
C VAL A 113 28.51 -36.93 64.25
N SER A 114 27.98 -35.90 63.58
CA SER A 114 28.65 -34.61 63.42
C SER A 114 28.32 -33.61 64.53
N SER A 115 29.32 -32.85 64.96
CA SER A 115 29.16 -31.66 65.81
C SER A 115 28.78 -30.40 65.02
N THR A 116 28.77 -30.46 63.68
CA THR A 116 28.29 -29.37 62.82
C THR A 116 26.84 -29.63 62.40
N PRO A 117 26.00 -28.57 62.26
CA PRO A 117 24.64 -28.72 61.76
C PRO A 117 24.63 -29.38 60.38
N ARG A 118 23.81 -30.43 60.22
CA ARG A 118 23.57 -31.11 58.95
C ARG A 118 22.08 -31.13 58.65
N LEU A 119 21.70 -30.82 57.42
CA LEU A 119 20.32 -30.88 56.96
C LEU A 119 19.99 -32.30 56.49
N VAL A 120 18.86 -32.83 56.95
CA VAL A 120 18.32 -34.15 56.60
C VAL A 120 16.84 -33.98 56.28
N THR A 121 16.37 -34.66 55.24
CA THR A 121 14.94 -34.77 54.96
C THR A 121 14.43 -36.07 55.59
N LEU A 122 13.37 -35.97 56.38
CA LEU A 122 12.68 -37.09 56.99
C LEU A 122 11.31 -37.22 56.32
N ASP A 123 11.14 -38.31 55.58
CA ASP A 123 9.84 -38.65 54.99
C ASP A 123 9.06 -39.54 55.96
N GLY A 124 7.75 -39.31 56.04
CA GLY A 124 6.86 -40.21 56.78
C GLY A 124 6.85 -39.96 58.29
N VAL A 125 7.19 -38.75 58.75
CA VAL A 125 7.14 -38.42 60.18
C VAL A 125 5.67 -38.32 60.59
N PRO A 126 5.22 -39.04 61.62
CA PRO A 126 3.85 -38.93 62.11
C PRO A 126 3.58 -37.51 62.61
N ASP A 127 2.54 -36.88 62.08
CA ASP A 127 2.06 -35.57 62.51
C ASP A 127 0.53 -35.59 62.54
N ASP A 128 -0.05 -35.40 63.74
CA ASP A 128 -1.47 -35.59 64.04
C ASP A 128 -2.09 -36.88 63.46
N SER A 129 -2.75 -36.79 62.30
CA SER A 129 -3.44 -37.89 61.60
C SER A 129 -2.83 -38.28 60.26
N GLU A 130 -1.74 -37.63 59.84
CA GLU A 130 -1.10 -37.84 58.55
C GLU A 130 0.42 -38.07 58.72
N THR A 131 1.09 -38.33 57.61
CA THR A 131 2.55 -38.48 57.58
C THR A 131 3.13 -37.39 56.70
N GLU A 132 4.05 -36.60 57.24
CA GLU A 132 4.60 -35.44 56.55
C GLU A 132 6.09 -35.59 56.24
N THR A 133 6.55 -34.82 55.25
CA THR A 133 7.97 -34.66 54.95
C THR A 133 8.51 -33.44 55.68
N TYR A 134 9.41 -33.70 56.62
CA TYR A 134 10.09 -32.70 57.41
C TYR A 134 11.51 -32.47 56.91
N ARG A 135 11.94 -31.20 56.83
CA ARG A 135 13.35 -30.85 56.66
C ARG A 135 13.92 -30.44 58.01
N VAL A 136 14.86 -31.22 58.50
CA VAL A 136 15.41 -31.10 59.85
C VAL A 136 16.91 -30.88 59.84
N TRP A 137 17.36 -29.93 60.64
CA TRP A 137 18.76 -29.79 61.00
C TRP A 137 19.09 -30.65 62.21
N VAL A 138 20.20 -31.38 62.13
CA VAL A 138 20.66 -32.29 63.19
C VAL A 138 22.10 -31.99 63.58
N MET A 139 22.41 -32.10 64.86
CA MET A 139 23.79 -32.02 65.36
C MET A 139 23.99 -32.75 66.69
N ARG A 140 25.23 -33.11 66.99
CA ARG A 140 25.65 -33.69 68.26
C ARG A 140 26.29 -32.64 69.14
N VAL A 141 25.85 -32.56 70.39
CA VAL A 141 26.35 -31.64 71.40
C VAL A 141 26.89 -32.43 72.60
N LYS A 142 27.96 -31.95 73.23
CA LYS A 142 28.45 -32.49 74.50
C LYS A 142 27.70 -31.79 75.64
N SER A 143 26.97 -32.54 76.44
CA SER A 143 26.22 -32.05 77.60
C SER A 143 26.78 -32.66 78.90
N PRO A 144 26.54 -32.06 80.09
CA PRO A 144 26.92 -32.68 81.37
C PRO A 144 26.38 -34.10 81.57
N SER A 145 25.23 -34.42 80.95
CA SER A 145 24.58 -35.73 81.01
C SER A 145 25.08 -36.74 79.97
N GLY A 146 26.10 -36.37 79.17
CA GLY A 146 26.62 -37.18 78.07
C GLY A 146 26.41 -36.53 76.69
N PRO A 147 26.78 -37.20 75.59
CA PRO A 147 26.48 -36.71 74.26
C PRO A 147 24.95 -36.65 74.05
N VAL A 148 24.46 -35.57 73.44
CA VAL A 148 23.04 -35.37 73.12
C VAL A 148 22.90 -35.10 71.62
N GLY A 149 22.00 -35.80 70.95
CA GLY A 149 21.57 -35.48 69.59
C GLY A 149 20.45 -34.45 69.65
N VAL A 150 20.64 -33.32 68.97
CA VAL A 150 19.63 -32.25 68.87
C VAL A 150 19.15 -32.18 67.42
N LEU A 151 17.83 -32.09 67.25
CA LEU A 151 17.14 -31.96 65.98
C LEU A 151 16.14 -30.81 66.05
N VAL A 152 16.11 -29.96 65.02
CA VAL A 152 15.05 -28.96 64.81
C VAL A 152 14.74 -28.86 63.32
N GLY A 153 13.47 -28.84 62.94
CA GLY A 153 13.05 -28.67 61.55
C GLY A 153 11.60 -28.25 61.39
N ALA A 154 11.22 -28.03 60.14
CA ALA A 154 9.86 -27.62 59.78
C ALA A 154 9.31 -28.48 58.65
N SER A 155 7.99 -28.62 58.62
CA SER A 155 7.27 -29.28 57.54
C SER A 155 7.37 -28.48 56.24
N LEU A 156 7.40 -29.20 55.11
CA LEU A 156 7.29 -28.61 53.77
C LEU A 156 5.83 -28.42 53.31
N GLU A 157 4.86 -28.90 54.07
CA GLU A 157 3.46 -28.91 53.69
C GLU A 157 2.96 -27.49 53.35
N SER A 158 3.10 -26.54 54.26
CA SER A 158 2.65 -25.16 54.04
C SER A 158 3.40 -24.43 52.91
N VAL A 159 4.63 -24.86 52.57
CA VAL A 159 5.31 -24.38 51.35
C VAL A 159 4.59 -24.93 50.12
N SER A 160 4.31 -26.22 50.11
CA SER A 160 3.61 -26.90 49.01
C SER A 160 2.19 -26.37 48.82
N GLU A 161 1.47 -26.08 49.90
CA GLU A 161 0.12 -25.51 49.87
C GLU A 161 0.12 -24.10 49.27
N ALA A 162 1.04 -23.24 49.72
CA ALA A 162 1.19 -21.88 49.20
C ALA A 162 1.51 -21.89 47.69
N VAL A 163 2.48 -22.72 47.27
CA VAL A 163 2.86 -22.90 45.86
C VAL A 163 1.69 -23.47 45.06
N SER A 164 0.96 -24.45 45.60
CA SER A 164 -0.17 -25.08 44.89
C SER A 164 -1.35 -24.13 44.70
N THR A 165 -1.62 -23.26 45.67
CA THR A 165 -2.67 -22.24 45.62
C THR A 165 -2.33 -21.20 44.55
N LEU A 166 -1.09 -20.70 44.55
CA LEU A 166 -0.61 -19.77 43.52
C LEU A 166 -0.62 -20.42 42.13
N ARG A 167 -0.20 -21.69 42.01
CA ARG A 167 -0.23 -22.46 40.76
C ARG A 167 -1.64 -22.57 40.20
N ARG A 168 -2.65 -22.90 41.04
CA ARG A 168 -4.06 -22.96 40.61
C ARG A 168 -4.55 -21.60 40.12
N ALA A 169 -4.24 -20.53 40.84
CA ALA A 169 -4.58 -19.17 40.43
C ALA A 169 -3.96 -18.80 39.07
N LEU A 170 -2.69 -19.17 38.81
CA LEU A 170 -2.00 -18.90 37.54
C LEU A 170 -2.55 -19.74 36.37
N ILE A 171 -2.88 -21.01 36.60
CA ILE A 171 -3.47 -21.89 35.58
C ILE A 171 -4.83 -21.35 35.09
N ILE A 172 -5.58 -20.65 35.95
CA ILE A 172 -6.88 -20.04 35.57
C ILE A 172 -6.66 -18.62 35.02
N GLY A 173 -5.82 -17.83 35.69
CA GLY A 173 -5.60 -16.42 35.39
C GLY A 173 -4.92 -16.19 34.04
N ILE A 174 -3.90 -16.99 33.69
CA ILE A 174 -3.15 -16.82 32.44
C ILE A 174 -4.03 -17.07 31.21
N PRO A 175 -4.77 -18.19 31.10
CA PRO A 175 -5.68 -18.40 29.96
C PRO A 175 -6.77 -17.34 29.88
N LEU A 176 -7.34 -16.92 31.01
CA LEU A 176 -8.35 -15.86 31.04
C LEU A 176 -7.79 -14.54 30.48
N MET A 177 -6.57 -14.16 30.90
CA MET A 177 -5.91 -12.96 30.38
C MET A 177 -5.59 -13.05 28.89
N VAL A 178 -5.07 -14.19 28.43
CA VAL A 178 -4.77 -14.41 27.00
C VAL A 178 -6.06 -14.37 26.17
N ALA A 179 -7.16 -14.95 26.67
CA ALA A 179 -8.46 -14.91 25.99
C ALA A 179 -9.01 -13.48 25.89
N LEU A 180 -8.90 -12.69 26.95
CA LEU A 180 -9.32 -11.28 26.95
C LEU A 180 -8.47 -10.46 25.97
N LEU A 181 -7.16 -10.66 25.96
CA LEU A 181 -6.25 -10.02 25.01
C LEU A 181 -6.62 -10.40 23.57
N ALA A 182 -6.81 -11.69 23.28
CA ALA A 182 -7.19 -12.17 21.95
C ALA A 182 -8.50 -11.54 21.45
N LEU A 183 -9.51 -11.44 22.33
CA LEU A 183 -10.79 -10.80 22.02
C LEU A 183 -10.62 -9.31 21.73
N SER A 184 -9.89 -8.59 22.59
CA SER A 184 -9.65 -7.16 22.42
C SER A 184 -8.91 -6.85 21.12
N MET A 185 -7.85 -7.62 20.80
CA MET A 185 -7.05 -7.47 19.59
C MET A 185 -7.88 -7.76 18.35
N ARG A 186 -8.69 -8.83 18.37
CA ARG A 186 -9.59 -9.17 17.26
C ARG A 186 -10.58 -8.05 16.96
N ILE A 187 -11.15 -7.42 17.99
CA ILE A 187 -12.09 -6.30 17.83
C ILE A 187 -11.35 -5.06 17.31
N MET A 188 -10.22 -4.69 17.92
CA MET A 188 -9.46 -3.49 17.58
C MET A 188 -8.92 -3.54 16.14
N VAL A 189 -8.25 -4.62 15.76
CA VAL A 189 -7.73 -4.83 14.39
C VAL A 189 -8.87 -4.91 13.38
N GLY A 190 -9.98 -5.56 13.75
CA GLY A 190 -11.17 -5.66 12.91
C GLY A 190 -11.77 -4.30 12.59
N ARG A 191 -11.83 -3.39 13.56
CA ARG A 191 -12.32 -2.02 13.37
C ARG A 191 -11.31 -1.16 12.60
N ALA A 192 -10.03 -1.24 12.92
CA ALA A 192 -8.97 -0.45 12.27
C ALA A 192 -8.83 -0.76 10.77
N LEU A 193 -9.01 -2.03 10.38
CA LEU A 193 -8.88 -2.46 8.98
C LEU A 193 -10.23 -2.53 8.24
N ARG A 194 -11.35 -2.12 8.86
CA ARG A 194 -12.65 -2.10 8.19
C ARG A 194 -12.68 -1.14 7.00
N PRO A 195 -12.17 0.10 7.09
CA PRO A 195 -12.18 1.02 5.96
C PRO A 195 -11.43 0.47 4.74
N VAL A 196 -10.32 -0.25 4.94
CA VAL A 196 -9.58 -0.89 3.82
C VAL A 196 -10.43 -1.92 3.07
N GLU A 197 -11.27 -2.67 3.79
CA GLU A 197 -12.18 -3.64 3.18
C GLU A 197 -13.32 -2.95 2.42
N ASP A 198 -13.81 -1.83 2.95
CA ASP A 198 -14.81 -0.99 2.29
C ASP A 198 -14.24 -0.42 0.98
N ILE A 199 -13.01 0.11 1.00
CA ILE A 199 -12.27 0.56 -0.19
C ILE A 199 -12.13 -0.59 -1.21
N ARG A 200 -11.64 -1.76 -0.78
CA ARG A 200 -11.47 -2.93 -1.65
C ARG A 200 -12.77 -3.32 -2.34
N THR A 201 -13.87 -3.31 -1.58
CA THR A 201 -15.18 -3.71 -2.08
C THR A 201 -15.73 -2.70 -3.08
N GLU A 202 -15.55 -1.41 -2.81
CA GLU A 202 -15.94 -0.34 -3.73
C GLU A 202 -15.14 -0.40 -5.03
N VAL A 203 -13.80 -0.49 -4.96
CA VAL A 203 -12.96 -0.62 -6.15
C VAL A 203 -13.31 -1.87 -6.97
N ALA A 204 -13.59 -3.00 -6.31
CA ALA A 204 -14.00 -4.22 -7.00
C ALA A 204 -15.39 -4.12 -7.68
N ALA A 205 -16.22 -3.17 -7.25
CA ALA A 205 -17.52 -2.90 -7.85
C ALA A 205 -17.46 -1.84 -8.98
N ILE A 206 -16.35 -1.12 -9.09
CA ILE A 206 -16.12 -0.19 -10.21
C ILE A 206 -15.85 -1.01 -11.47
N THR A 207 -16.60 -0.69 -12.51
CA THR A 207 -16.47 -1.30 -13.84
C THR A 207 -16.29 -0.18 -14.86
N ASP A 208 -15.91 -0.51 -16.09
CA ASP A 208 -15.69 0.47 -17.18
C ASP A 208 -16.90 1.39 -17.45
N LYS A 209 -18.10 1.00 -17.00
CA LYS A 209 -19.36 1.75 -17.16
C LYS A 209 -19.74 2.62 -15.96
N ALA A 210 -19.04 2.49 -14.84
CA ALA A 210 -19.37 3.16 -13.58
C ALA A 210 -18.11 3.81 -12.97
N LEU A 211 -17.36 4.53 -13.81
CA LEU A 211 -16.14 5.24 -13.43
C LEU A 211 -16.42 6.55 -12.67
N ASP A 212 -17.67 6.98 -12.59
CA ASP A 212 -18.17 8.12 -11.81
C ASP A 212 -18.22 7.83 -10.30
N ARG A 213 -18.14 6.55 -9.92
CA ARG A 213 -18.11 6.15 -8.51
C ARG A 213 -16.77 6.49 -7.86
N ARG A 214 -16.82 6.82 -6.58
CA ARG A 214 -15.65 7.12 -5.76
C ARG A 214 -15.61 6.25 -4.52
N VAL A 215 -14.40 6.02 -4.07
CA VAL A 215 -14.11 5.29 -2.84
C VAL A 215 -14.39 6.21 -1.65
N PRO A 216 -15.02 5.72 -0.56
CA PRO A 216 -15.30 6.53 0.63
C PRO A 216 -14.00 6.98 1.29
N VAL A 217 -13.85 8.30 1.50
CA VAL A 217 -12.73 8.88 2.23
C VAL A 217 -13.05 8.90 3.73
N PRO A 218 -12.30 8.17 4.57
CA PRO A 218 -12.47 8.25 6.03
C PRO A 218 -12.25 9.69 6.51
N HIS A 219 -12.99 10.13 7.53
CA HIS A 219 -12.88 11.50 8.06
C HIS A 219 -11.55 11.79 8.79
N LYS A 220 -10.66 10.81 8.88
CA LYS A 220 -9.40 10.89 9.62
C LYS A 220 -8.26 10.91 8.60
N GLU A 221 -7.40 11.93 8.68
CA GLU A 221 -6.21 12.10 7.82
C GLU A 221 -5.09 11.11 8.21
N ASP A 222 -5.39 9.82 8.25
CA ASP A 222 -4.41 8.76 8.45
C ASP A 222 -3.91 8.19 7.12
N GLU A 223 -3.07 7.17 7.18
CA GLU A 223 -2.55 6.45 6.02
C GLU A 223 -3.66 5.92 5.10
N ILE A 224 -4.84 5.60 5.67
CA ILE A 224 -5.96 5.04 4.92
C ILE A 224 -6.71 6.16 4.19
N GLY A 225 -6.84 7.35 4.80
CA GLY A 225 -7.34 8.56 4.14
C GLY A 225 -6.55 8.89 2.88
N ARG A 226 -5.21 8.98 3.00
CA ARG A 226 -4.33 9.25 1.85
C ARG A 226 -4.42 8.21 0.74
N LEU A 227 -4.62 6.93 1.10
CA LEU A 227 -4.85 5.87 0.12
C LEU A 227 -6.17 6.06 -0.63
N ALA A 228 -7.25 6.45 0.07
CA ALA A 228 -8.55 6.72 -0.55
C ALA A 228 -8.45 7.90 -1.53
N ASP A 229 -7.77 8.98 -1.14
CA ASP A 229 -7.54 10.15 -2.02
C ASP A 229 -6.75 9.76 -3.27
N THR A 230 -5.63 9.04 -3.11
CA THR A 230 -4.81 8.59 -4.25
C THR A 230 -5.60 7.68 -5.21
N MET A 231 -6.47 6.83 -4.67
CA MET A 231 -7.36 5.98 -5.48
C MET A 231 -8.40 6.82 -6.23
N ASN A 232 -8.99 7.83 -5.59
CA ASN A 232 -9.94 8.72 -6.25
C ASN A 232 -9.27 9.56 -7.35
N ASP A 233 -8.05 10.05 -7.15
CA ASP A 233 -7.27 10.74 -8.20
C ASP A 233 -7.00 9.82 -9.41
N MET A 234 -6.72 8.54 -9.16
CA MET A 234 -6.56 7.55 -10.23
C MET A 234 -7.87 7.33 -10.99
N LEU A 235 -9.00 7.24 -10.27
CA LEU A 235 -10.33 7.10 -10.87
C LEU A 235 -10.71 8.33 -11.70
N ASP A 236 -10.41 9.54 -11.24
CA ASP A 236 -10.62 10.78 -11.99
C ASP A 236 -9.86 10.76 -13.32
N ARG A 237 -8.59 10.33 -13.29
CA ARG A 237 -7.76 10.19 -14.49
C ARG A 237 -8.32 9.15 -15.46
N LEU A 238 -8.81 8.03 -14.94
CA LEU A 238 -9.40 6.95 -15.73
C LEU A 238 -10.73 7.38 -16.36
N GLU A 239 -11.59 8.06 -15.60
CA GLU A 239 -12.84 8.62 -16.11
C GLU A 239 -12.59 9.64 -17.21
N ALA A 240 -11.65 10.57 -17.00
CA ALA A 240 -11.28 11.57 -17.99
C ALA A 240 -10.72 10.95 -19.28
N ALA A 241 -9.92 9.88 -19.17
CA ALA A 241 -9.40 9.14 -20.32
C ALA A 241 -10.51 8.38 -21.07
N SER A 242 -11.41 7.72 -20.34
CA SER A 242 -12.55 7.01 -20.91
C SER A 242 -13.50 7.95 -21.65
N ARG A 243 -13.80 9.13 -21.08
CA ARG A 243 -14.63 10.15 -21.74
C ARG A 243 -14.00 10.64 -23.04
N ARG A 244 -12.71 11.00 -23.02
CA ARG A 244 -11.97 11.41 -24.23
C ARG A 244 -11.96 10.32 -25.31
N GLN A 245 -11.83 9.05 -24.92
CA GLN A 245 -11.90 7.92 -25.85
C GLN A 245 -13.30 7.80 -26.48
N GLN A 246 -14.37 7.97 -25.71
CA GLN A 246 -15.75 7.90 -26.21
C GLN A 246 -16.07 9.04 -27.16
N GLU A 247 -15.70 10.27 -26.81
CA GLU A 247 -15.83 11.46 -27.67
C GLU A 247 -15.08 11.24 -28.98
N PHE A 248 -13.82 10.78 -28.92
CA PHE A 248 -13.05 10.48 -30.13
C PHE A 248 -13.70 9.44 -31.05
N VAL A 249 -14.24 8.35 -30.49
CA VAL A 249 -14.93 7.32 -31.29
C VAL A 249 -16.23 7.85 -31.90
N ALA A 250 -16.99 8.66 -31.16
CA ALA A 250 -18.22 9.27 -31.65
C ALA A 250 -17.92 10.24 -32.81
N ASP A 251 -16.96 11.14 -32.63
CA ASP A 251 -16.59 12.13 -33.65
C ASP A 251 -16.02 11.47 -34.90
N ALA A 252 -15.12 10.48 -34.72
CA ALA A 252 -14.57 9.69 -35.83
C ALA A 252 -15.68 8.97 -36.62
N SER A 253 -16.68 8.42 -35.93
CA SER A 253 -17.82 7.76 -36.57
C SER A 253 -18.65 8.74 -37.41
N HIS A 254 -18.94 9.93 -36.87
CA HIS A 254 -19.71 10.96 -37.59
C HIS A 254 -18.98 11.50 -38.82
N GLU A 255 -17.68 11.77 -38.70
CA GLU A 255 -16.88 12.34 -39.80
C GLU A 255 -16.52 11.30 -40.86
N LEU A 256 -16.56 10.00 -40.56
CA LEU A 256 -16.49 8.93 -41.57
C LEU A 256 -17.83 8.65 -42.25
N GLN A 257 -18.95 8.76 -41.53
CA GLN A 257 -20.28 8.49 -42.08
C GLN A 257 -20.67 9.51 -43.17
N SER A 258 -20.32 10.78 -42.99
CA SER A 258 -20.66 11.85 -43.94
C SER A 258 -20.08 11.64 -45.35
N PRO A 259 -18.75 11.42 -45.55
CA PRO A 259 -18.19 11.14 -46.86
C PRO A 259 -18.68 9.81 -47.43
N LEU A 260 -18.88 8.78 -46.59
CA LEU A 260 -19.42 7.50 -47.04
C LEU A 260 -20.86 7.64 -47.59
N ALA A 261 -21.69 8.45 -46.93
CA ALA A 261 -23.04 8.75 -47.41
C ALA A 261 -23.01 9.52 -48.73
N ALA A 262 -22.12 10.51 -48.86
CA ALA A 262 -21.94 11.25 -50.11
C ALA A 262 -21.49 10.35 -51.26
N PHE A 263 -20.48 9.49 -51.01
CA PHE A 263 -19.98 8.49 -51.96
C PHE A 263 -21.11 7.58 -52.46
N ARG A 264 -21.96 7.11 -51.52
CA ARG A 264 -23.13 6.28 -51.84
C ARG A 264 -24.16 7.05 -52.67
N THR A 265 -24.49 8.29 -52.31
CA THR A 265 -25.47 9.09 -53.03
C THR A 265 -25.01 9.39 -54.45
N GLN A 266 -23.74 9.75 -54.66
CA GLN A 266 -23.18 9.98 -56.00
C GLN A 266 -23.34 8.74 -56.89
N LEU A 267 -23.02 7.55 -56.36
CA LEU A 267 -23.19 6.28 -57.07
C LEU A 267 -24.67 5.95 -57.34
N GLU A 268 -25.56 6.14 -56.37
CA GLU A 268 -27.01 5.89 -56.53
C GLU A 268 -27.62 6.80 -57.61
N VAL A 269 -27.25 8.09 -57.64
CA VAL A 269 -27.68 9.04 -58.67
C VAL A 269 -27.17 8.63 -60.04
N ALA A 270 -25.89 8.26 -60.14
CA ALA A 270 -25.27 7.83 -61.39
C ALA A 270 -25.92 6.56 -61.97
N LEU A 271 -26.24 5.59 -61.10
CA LEU A 271 -26.93 4.36 -61.48
C LEU A 271 -28.39 4.59 -61.89
N THR A 272 -29.06 5.59 -61.31
CA THR A 272 -30.47 5.91 -61.62
C THR A 272 -30.62 6.69 -62.92
N HIS A 273 -29.63 7.52 -63.29
CA HIS A 273 -29.67 8.37 -64.49
C HIS A 273 -28.45 8.19 -65.41
N PRO A 274 -28.19 6.98 -65.93
CA PRO A 274 -26.92 6.65 -66.60
C PRO A 274 -26.67 7.39 -67.92
N ALA A 275 -27.72 7.91 -68.57
CA ALA A 275 -27.62 8.57 -69.88
C ALA A 275 -26.97 9.97 -69.84
N GLY A 276 -26.80 10.57 -68.66
CA GLY A 276 -26.23 11.91 -68.48
C GLY A 276 -24.96 11.96 -67.62
N VAL A 277 -24.37 10.80 -67.31
CA VAL A 277 -23.22 10.69 -66.41
C VAL A 277 -21.93 10.54 -67.21
N GLU A 278 -21.03 11.50 -67.04
CA GLU A 278 -19.64 11.35 -67.46
C GLU A 278 -18.89 10.48 -66.44
N TRP A 279 -18.82 9.17 -66.69
CA TRP A 279 -18.22 8.19 -65.76
C TRP A 279 -16.76 8.49 -65.41
N SER A 280 -16.00 9.11 -66.33
CA SER A 280 -14.63 9.53 -66.08
C SER A 280 -14.53 10.65 -65.04
N ALA A 281 -15.44 11.64 -65.11
CA ALA A 281 -15.52 12.72 -64.14
C ALA A 281 -15.97 12.20 -62.77
N LEU A 282 -17.02 11.35 -62.74
CA LEU A 282 -17.46 10.72 -61.50
C LEU A 282 -16.37 9.85 -60.86
N ALA A 283 -15.63 9.08 -61.65
CA ALA A 283 -14.52 8.27 -61.14
C ALA A 283 -13.38 9.13 -60.56
N ALA A 284 -13.09 10.28 -61.17
CA ALA A 284 -12.11 11.24 -60.65
C ALA A 284 -12.58 11.88 -59.33
N ASP A 285 -13.87 12.24 -59.23
CA ASP A 285 -14.47 12.77 -58.01
C ASP A 285 -14.44 11.73 -56.87
N LEU A 286 -14.86 10.49 -57.15
CA LEU A 286 -14.83 9.40 -56.18
C LEU A 286 -13.39 9.05 -55.75
N LEU A 287 -12.41 9.13 -56.65
CA LEU A 287 -11.01 8.93 -56.30
C LEU A 287 -10.51 10.03 -55.36
N THR A 288 -10.88 11.29 -55.63
CA THR A 288 -10.56 12.43 -54.77
C THR A 288 -11.19 12.29 -53.37
N ASP A 289 -12.44 11.85 -53.30
CA ASP A 289 -13.14 11.56 -52.04
C ASP A 289 -12.50 10.38 -51.29
N SER A 290 -12.03 9.35 -52.00
CA SER A 290 -11.28 8.22 -51.43
C SER A 290 -9.96 8.67 -50.83
N ASP A 291 -9.17 9.47 -51.55
CA ASP A 291 -7.90 10.04 -51.05
C ASP A 291 -8.11 10.92 -49.81
N ARG A 292 -9.28 11.59 -49.73
CA ARG A 292 -9.67 12.35 -48.54
C ARG A 292 -10.01 11.45 -47.37
N MET A 293 -10.74 10.36 -47.59
CA MET A 293 -11.02 9.36 -46.54
C MET A 293 -9.74 8.69 -46.03
N GLU A 294 -8.81 8.33 -46.92
CA GLU A 294 -7.53 7.73 -46.54
C GLU A 294 -6.73 8.67 -45.63
N ARG A 295 -6.64 9.96 -46.00
CA ARG A 295 -6.01 10.99 -45.15
C ARG A 295 -6.70 11.12 -43.80
N LEU A 296 -8.03 11.16 -43.75
CA LEU A 296 -8.78 11.23 -42.50
C LEU A 296 -8.50 10.02 -41.60
N VAL A 297 -8.47 8.81 -42.15
CA VAL A 297 -8.14 7.60 -41.37
C VAL A 297 -6.70 7.65 -40.86
N ALA A 298 -5.74 8.10 -41.69
CA ALA A 298 -4.34 8.27 -41.27
C ALA A 298 -4.16 9.34 -40.18
N ASP A 299 -4.97 10.41 -40.22
CA ASP A 299 -5.07 11.45 -39.20
C ASP A 299 -5.62 10.91 -37.88
N LEU A 300 -6.70 10.14 -37.91
CA LEU A 300 -7.28 9.50 -36.73
C LEU A 300 -6.33 8.49 -36.09
N LEU A 301 -5.70 7.64 -36.89
CA LEU A 301 -4.72 6.67 -36.39
C LEU A 301 -3.51 7.35 -35.76
N PHE A 302 -3.08 8.48 -36.30
CA PHE A 302 -2.00 9.27 -35.72
C PHE A 302 -2.41 9.85 -34.36
N LEU A 303 -3.57 10.49 -34.27
CA LEU A 303 -4.08 11.06 -33.01
C LEU A 303 -4.27 9.98 -31.94
N ALA A 304 -4.83 8.82 -32.30
CA ALA A 304 -4.99 7.71 -31.37
C ALA A 304 -3.65 7.18 -30.84
N ARG A 305 -2.60 7.15 -31.67
CA ARG A 305 -1.24 6.78 -31.24
C ARG A 305 -0.59 7.87 -30.40
N ALA A 306 -0.76 9.14 -30.77
CA ALA A 306 -0.23 10.25 -29.99
C ALA A 306 -0.82 10.28 -28.57
N ASP A 307 -2.10 9.93 -28.41
CA ASP A 307 -2.75 9.81 -27.09
C ASP A 307 -2.25 8.60 -26.28
N ALA A 308 -1.97 7.47 -26.95
CA ALA A 308 -1.59 6.22 -26.29
C ALA A 308 -0.10 6.11 -25.94
N THR A 309 0.77 6.78 -26.71
CA THR A 309 2.23 6.61 -26.61
C THR A 309 2.86 7.85 -25.98
N ALA A 310 3.13 7.80 -24.69
CA ALA A 310 4.06 8.70 -23.99
C ALA A 310 5.54 8.39 -24.32
N GLY A 311 5.82 7.91 -25.55
CA GLY A 311 7.19 7.68 -26.00
C GLY A 311 7.79 9.00 -26.46
N GLU A 312 8.95 9.37 -25.92
CA GLU A 312 9.67 10.58 -26.34
C GLU A 312 9.92 10.54 -27.86
N PRO A 313 9.72 11.67 -28.57
CA PRO A 313 10.06 11.74 -29.97
C PRO A 313 11.55 11.46 -30.19
N SER A 314 11.90 11.03 -31.40
CA SER A 314 13.29 10.90 -31.82
C SER A 314 14.07 12.17 -31.50
N GLU A 315 15.24 12.04 -30.86
CA GLU A 315 16.09 13.18 -30.51
C GLU A 315 17.01 13.66 -31.65
N ASN A 316 16.78 13.18 -32.87
CA ASN A 316 17.63 13.53 -34.01
C ASN A 316 17.48 15.03 -34.35
N PRO A 317 18.58 15.74 -34.64
CA PRO A 317 18.51 17.10 -35.15
C PRO A 317 17.81 17.11 -36.51
N VAL A 318 16.91 18.08 -36.69
CA VAL A 318 16.14 18.32 -37.92
C VAL A 318 16.24 19.80 -38.26
N ASP A 319 16.76 20.08 -39.45
CA ASP A 319 16.78 21.41 -40.05
C ASP A 319 15.35 21.79 -40.47
N LEU A 320 14.71 22.66 -39.67
CA LEU A 320 13.29 22.98 -39.83
C LEU A 320 13.04 23.90 -41.04
N ASP A 321 14.03 24.70 -41.43
CA ASP A 321 14.02 25.50 -42.64
C ASP A 321 13.90 24.63 -43.90
N VAL A 322 14.63 23.53 -43.97
CA VAL A 322 14.54 22.55 -45.06
C VAL A 322 13.14 21.97 -45.13
N VAL A 323 12.58 21.56 -43.98
CA VAL A 323 11.22 21.01 -43.89
C VAL A 323 10.17 22.02 -44.34
N VAL A 324 10.28 23.29 -43.90
CA VAL A 324 9.38 24.37 -44.29
C VAL A 324 9.43 24.63 -45.79
N LEU A 325 10.62 24.74 -46.37
CA LEU A 325 10.78 24.98 -47.81
C LEU A 325 10.28 23.81 -48.66
N GLU A 326 10.49 22.57 -48.22
CA GLU A 326 9.97 21.38 -48.89
C GLU A 326 8.43 21.34 -48.89
N GLU A 327 7.78 21.59 -47.75
CA GLU A 327 6.31 21.62 -47.67
C GLU A 327 5.69 22.77 -48.46
N VAL A 328 6.30 23.95 -48.43
CA VAL A 328 5.83 25.09 -49.23
C VAL A 328 5.96 24.80 -50.73
N THR A 329 7.04 24.15 -51.15
CA THR A 329 7.25 23.79 -52.56
C THR A 329 6.18 22.82 -53.05
N ARG A 330 5.76 21.86 -52.20
CA ARG A 330 4.64 20.96 -52.50
C ARG A 330 3.32 21.70 -52.66
N LEU A 331 3.05 22.70 -51.82
CA LEU A 331 1.80 23.46 -51.84
C LEU A 331 1.72 24.48 -52.99
N ARG A 332 2.86 25.04 -53.42
CA ARG A 332 2.94 25.97 -54.57
C ARG A 332 2.51 25.36 -55.90
N ALA A 333 2.32 24.05 -55.98
CA ALA A 333 1.75 23.37 -57.14
C ALA A 333 0.23 23.61 -57.30
N SER A 334 -0.43 24.28 -56.33
CA SER A 334 -1.85 24.66 -56.37
C SER A 334 -1.99 26.16 -56.67
N ASP A 335 -2.47 26.50 -57.87
CA ASP A 335 -2.29 27.80 -58.56
C ASP A 335 -2.93 29.08 -57.94
N ASN A 336 -3.49 29.06 -56.72
CA ASN A 336 -4.41 30.13 -56.28
C ASN A 336 -3.92 31.07 -55.15
N VAL A 337 -2.78 30.82 -54.49
CA VAL A 337 -2.31 31.64 -53.33
C VAL A 337 -0.81 31.91 -53.41
N ARG A 338 -0.40 33.17 -53.21
CA ARG A 338 1.02 33.55 -53.15
C ARG A 338 1.59 33.21 -51.76
N VAL A 339 2.60 32.35 -51.71
CA VAL A 339 3.30 32.01 -50.45
C VAL A 339 4.67 32.70 -50.39
N ASP A 340 4.84 33.66 -49.48
CA ASP A 340 6.09 34.37 -49.22
C ASP A 340 6.92 33.66 -48.15
N THR A 341 8.16 33.28 -48.49
CA THR A 341 9.13 32.60 -47.62
C THR A 341 10.40 33.42 -47.41
N SER A 342 10.38 34.71 -47.73
CA SER A 342 11.56 35.60 -47.64
C SER A 342 12.10 35.77 -46.22
N ALA A 343 11.27 35.52 -45.20
CA ALA A 343 11.62 35.59 -43.79
C ALA A 343 11.92 34.22 -43.16
N VAL A 344 12.18 33.18 -43.97
CA VAL A 344 12.63 31.87 -43.49
C VAL A 344 14.15 31.91 -43.32
N SER A 345 14.62 31.87 -42.08
CA SER A 345 16.04 31.73 -41.73
C SER A 345 16.36 30.32 -41.26
N GLY A 346 17.64 29.94 -41.27
CA GLY A 346 18.08 28.63 -40.82
C GLY A 346 17.80 28.43 -39.33
N ALA A 347 17.09 27.34 -39.00
CA ALA A 347 16.75 27.00 -37.63
C ALA A 347 16.63 25.48 -37.48
N ALA A 348 17.22 24.92 -36.43
CA ALA A 348 17.21 23.48 -36.17
C ALA A 348 16.51 23.12 -34.86
N THR A 349 15.73 22.04 -34.87
CA THR A 349 15.03 21.49 -33.71
C THR A 349 15.33 19.99 -33.57
N ARG A 350 14.91 19.35 -32.48
CA ARG A 350 15.09 17.90 -32.27
C ARG A 350 13.76 17.19 -32.46
N GLY A 351 13.73 16.15 -33.28
CA GLY A 351 12.48 15.45 -33.54
C GLY A 351 12.49 14.38 -34.61
N SER A 352 11.28 13.90 -34.89
CA SER A 352 10.98 13.11 -36.08
C SER A 352 10.74 14.08 -37.23
N ARG A 353 11.56 13.99 -38.28
CA ARG A 353 11.37 14.77 -39.51
C ARG A 353 9.97 14.58 -40.09
N GLU A 354 9.43 13.36 -40.03
CA GLU A 354 8.09 13.05 -40.55
C GLU A 354 6.98 13.78 -39.76
N GLU A 355 7.08 13.78 -38.42
CA GLU A 355 6.11 14.47 -37.56
C GLU A 355 6.21 15.99 -37.75
N LEU A 356 7.42 16.56 -37.76
CA LEU A 356 7.63 17.99 -38.00
C LEU A 356 7.15 18.43 -39.39
N SER A 357 7.40 17.64 -40.44
CA SER A 357 6.86 17.87 -41.78
C SER A 357 5.33 17.93 -41.78
N ARG A 358 4.69 17.00 -41.05
CA ARG A 358 3.23 16.98 -40.90
C ARG A 358 2.69 18.18 -40.12
N LEU A 359 3.37 18.61 -39.06
CA LEU A 359 3.02 19.82 -38.31
C LEU A 359 3.04 21.04 -39.23
N VAL A 360 4.14 21.25 -39.95
CA VAL A 360 4.29 22.39 -40.86
C VAL A 360 3.22 22.34 -41.94
N ARG A 361 3.04 21.19 -42.59
CA ARG A 361 2.02 21.00 -43.62
C ARG A 361 0.63 21.38 -43.12
N ASN A 362 0.22 20.89 -41.95
CA ASN A 362 -1.10 21.17 -41.40
C ASN A 362 -1.33 22.66 -41.11
N VAL A 363 -0.33 23.37 -40.59
CA VAL A 363 -0.45 24.81 -40.30
C VAL A 363 -0.47 25.61 -41.61
N VAL A 364 0.37 25.27 -42.58
CA VAL A 364 0.44 25.97 -43.86
C VAL A 364 -0.78 25.69 -44.74
N GLU A 365 -1.26 24.44 -44.82
CA GLU A 365 -2.49 24.08 -45.53
C GLU A 365 -3.70 24.82 -44.96
N ASN A 366 -3.77 24.96 -43.63
CA ASN A 366 -4.81 25.74 -42.97
C ASN A 366 -4.74 27.21 -43.38
N ALA A 367 -3.56 27.81 -43.36
CA ALA A 367 -3.36 29.19 -43.79
C ALA A 367 -3.72 29.39 -45.27
N VAL A 368 -3.29 28.49 -46.16
CA VAL A 368 -3.58 28.56 -47.61
C VAL A 368 -5.08 28.41 -47.89
N SER A 369 -5.77 27.51 -47.19
CA SER A 369 -7.21 27.26 -47.36
C SER A 369 -8.09 28.44 -46.92
N HIS A 370 -7.60 29.29 -46.01
CA HIS A 370 -8.33 30.44 -45.49
C HIS A 370 -7.80 31.80 -45.99
N ALA A 371 -6.65 31.81 -46.67
CA ALA A 371 -6.09 33.01 -47.30
C ALA A 371 -7.01 33.55 -48.39
N ARG A 372 -7.03 34.89 -48.53
CA ARG A 372 -7.65 35.56 -49.68
C ARG A 372 -6.71 35.55 -50.88
N SER A 373 -5.42 35.81 -50.65
CA SER A 373 -4.44 35.92 -51.73
C SER A 373 -3.00 35.64 -51.32
N CYS A 374 -2.67 35.74 -50.02
CA CYS A 374 -1.29 35.70 -49.55
C CYS A 374 -1.14 34.94 -48.24
N VAL A 375 -0.09 34.14 -48.15
CA VAL A 375 0.41 33.53 -46.91
C VAL A 375 1.87 33.91 -46.73
N THR A 376 2.22 34.43 -45.55
CA THR A 376 3.60 34.76 -45.17
C THR A 376 4.10 33.75 -44.16
N ILE A 377 5.28 33.20 -44.41
CA ILE A 377 5.94 32.23 -43.53
C ILE A 377 7.26 32.83 -43.09
N ALA A 378 7.45 32.93 -41.77
CA ALA A 378 8.69 33.34 -41.15
C ALA A 378 9.19 32.23 -40.23
N LEU A 379 10.49 31.97 -40.27
CA LEU A 379 11.15 31.00 -39.38
C LEU A 379 12.37 31.67 -38.80
N SER A 380 12.50 31.67 -37.47
CA SER A 380 13.63 32.29 -36.79
C SER A 380 13.97 31.58 -35.50
N GLU A 381 15.24 31.64 -35.11
CA GLU A 381 15.69 31.27 -33.78
C GLU A 381 15.49 32.45 -32.82
N THR A 382 14.90 32.15 -31.66
CA THR A 382 14.61 33.12 -30.59
C THR A 382 15.25 32.66 -29.29
N ALA A 383 15.25 33.53 -28.26
CA ALA A 383 15.69 33.15 -26.92
C ALA A 383 14.86 32.01 -26.28
N HIS A 384 13.68 31.72 -26.82
CA HIS A 384 12.74 30.73 -26.30
C HIS A 384 12.67 29.46 -27.15
N GLY A 385 13.48 29.36 -28.21
CA GLY A 385 13.48 28.23 -29.13
C GLY A 385 13.36 28.63 -30.60
N VAL A 386 13.05 27.66 -31.45
CA VAL A 386 12.75 27.87 -32.87
C VAL A 386 11.29 28.30 -33.02
N GLN A 387 11.07 29.46 -33.64
CA GLN A 387 9.74 30.02 -33.87
C GLN A 387 9.40 29.99 -35.36
N LEU A 388 8.35 29.25 -35.70
CA LEU A 388 7.70 29.27 -37.01
C LEU A 388 6.41 30.09 -36.91
N VAL A 389 6.31 31.14 -37.70
CA VAL A 389 5.13 32.01 -37.81
C VAL A 389 4.52 31.83 -39.19
N VAL A 390 3.23 31.47 -39.24
CA VAL A 390 2.45 31.33 -40.46
C VAL A 390 1.27 32.30 -40.39
N SER A 391 1.24 33.25 -41.32
CA SER A 391 0.25 34.33 -41.35
C SER A 391 -0.52 34.33 -42.67
N ASP A 392 -1.84 34.35 -42.62
CA ASP A 392 -2.68 34.54 -43.81
C ASP A 392 -3.31 35.93 -43.86
N ASP A 393 -3.80 36.31 -45.05
CA ASP A 393 -4.59 37.53 -45.26
C ASP A 393 -6.10 37.28 -45.24
N GLY A 394 -6.56 36.16 -44.65
CA GLY A 394 -7.95 35.72 -44.58
C GLY A 394 -8.87 36.58 -43.71
N PRO A 395 -10.03 36.04 -43.27
CA PRO A 395 -10.95 36.73 -42.35
C PRO A 395 -10.53 36.68 -40.87
N GLY A 396 -9.48 35.90 -40.55
CA GLY A 396 -9.04 35.65 -39.18
C GLY A 396 -10.00 34.74 -38.39
N VAL A 397 -9.73 34.57 -37.09
CA VAL A 397 -10.52 33.73 -36.18
C VAL A 397 -11.15 34.61 -35.09
N PRO A 398 -12.49 34.52 -34.87
CA PRO A 398 -13.17 35.22 -33.79
C PRO A 398 -12.60 34.87 -32.41
N GLU A 399 -12.59 35.83 -31.48
CA GLU A 399 -11.94 35.67 -30.16
C GLU A 399 -12.47 34.45 -29.39
N GLU A 400 -13.78 34.22 -29.45
CA GLU A 400 -14.48 33.12 -28.80
C GLU A 400 -14.11 31.72 -29.31
N HIS A 401 -13.46 31.64 -30.48
CA HIS A 401 -13.07 30.38 -31.12
C HIS A 401 -11.56 30.13 -31.11
N ARG A 402 -10.71 31.11 -30.72
CA ARG A 402 -9.24 31.03 -30.87
C ARG A 402 -8.58 29.85 -30.18
N ASP A 403 -9.10 29.43 -29.03
CA ASP A 403 -8.58 28.23 -28.34
C ASP A 403 -9.20 26.94 -28.88
N ARG A 404 -10.47 27.03 -29.30
CA ARG A 404 -11.27 25.89 -29.76
C ARG A 404 -10.89 25.41 -31.16
N ILE A 405 -10.29 26.23 -32.01
CA ILE A 405 -9.83 25.80 -33.35
C ILE A 405 -8.77 24.68 -33.31
N PHE A 406 -8.12 24.48 -32.16
CA PHE A 406 -7.17 23.40 -31.96
C PHE A 406 -7.82 22.12 -31.40
N ASP A 407 -9.12 22.16 -31.09
CA ASP A 407 -9.88 20.98 -30.71
C ASP A 407 -10.12 20.09 -31.94
N ARG A 408 -10.30 18.79 -31.72
CA ARG A 408 -10.56 17.84 -32.81
C ARG A 408 -11.86 18.21 -33.51
N PHE A 409 -11.84 18.21 -34.84
CA PHE A 409 -13.00 18.49 -35.69
C PHE A 409 -13.61 19.88 -35.52
N ALA A 410 -12.91 20.81 -34.88
CA ALA A 410 -13.37 22.17 -34.72
C ALA A 410 -13.45 22.87 -36.10
N ARG A 411 -14.61 23.47 -36.37
CA ARG A 411 -14.85 24.31 -37.54
C ARG A 411 -15.54 25.60 -37.10
N VAL A 412 -15.12 26.75 -37.63
CA VAL A 412 -15.81 28.03 -37.42
C VAL A 412 -16.97 28.11 -38.41
N GLU A 413 -18.21 28.04 -37.92
CA GLU A 413 -19.40 28.18 -38.77
C GLU A 413 -19.45 29.60 -39.38
N GLY A 414 -19.61 29.69 -40.69
CA GLY A 414 -19.78 30.98 -41.40
C GLY A 414 -18.79 31.24 -42.54
N ALA A 415 -17.70 30.47 -42.65
CA ALA A 415 -16.86 30.50 -43.84
C ALA A 415 -17.58 29.75 -44.98
N ARG A 416 -18.03 30.48 -46.01
CA ARG A 416 -18.61 29.90 -47.25
C ARG A 416 -17.56 29.04 -47.94
N VAL A 417 -17.52 27.75 -47.60
CA VAL A 417 -16.57 26.81 -48.17
C VAL A 417 -17.28 25.47 -48.33
N ARG A 418 -18.02 25.33 -49.43
CA ARG A 418 -18.46 24.01 -49.92
C ARG A 418 -17.39 23.33 -50.78
N GLU A 419 -16.21 23.94 -50.94
CA GLU A 419 -15.15 23.46 -51.86
C GLU A 419 -13.75 23.26 -51.23
N ALA A 420 -13.37 23.94 -50.14
CA ALA A 420 -12.10 23.68 -49.42
C ALA A 420 -12.32 22.75 -48.21
N GLY A 421 -12.44 21.45 -48.49
CA GLY A 421 -12.81 20.39 -47.55
C GLY A 421 -11.73 20.00 -46.53
N GLY A 422 -11.43 20.85 -45.56
CA GLY A 422 -10.62 20.49 -44.39
C GLY A 422 -11.37 19.53 -43.44
N THR A 423 -10.68 18.53 -42.90
CA THR A 423 -11.25 17.55 -41.93
C THR A 423 -11.44 18.14 -40.52
N GLY A 424 -10.95 19.36 -40.25
CA GLY A 424 -10.93 19.95 -38.91
C GLY A 424 -9.93 19.28 -37.96
N LEU A 425 -9.10 18.35 -38.46
CA LEU A 425 -8.09 17.65 -37.67
C LEU A 425 -6.70 18.27 -37.77
N GLY A 426 -6.40 19.01 -38.84
CA GLY A 426 -5.04 19.51 -39.12
C GLY A 426 -4.42 20.31 -37.97
N LEU A 427 -5.10 21.31 -37.43
CA LEU A 427 -4.60 22.12 -36.31
C LEU A 427 -4.49 21.32 -35.00
N SER A 428 -5.40 20.39 -34.75
CA SER A 428 -5.32 19.49 -33.59
C SER A 428 -4.12 18.55 -33.67
N ILE A 429 -3.76 18.08 -34.86
CA ILE A 429 -2.56 17.27 -35.13
C ILE A 429 -1.31 18.11 -34.96
N ALA A 430 -1.29 19.34 -35.50
CA ALA A 430 -0.16 20.25 -35.32
C ALA A 430 0.11 20.53 -33.84
N ARG A 431 -0.95 20.76 -33.04
CA ARG A 431 -0.83 20.92 -31.58
C ARG A 431 -0.32 19.66 -30.89
N ALA A 432 -0.83 18.48 -31.24
CA ALA A 432 -0.38 17.22 -30.67
C ALA A 432 1.10 16.95 -30.97
N ILE A 433 1.55 17.21 -32.19
CA ILE A 433 2.96 17.07 -32.60
C ILE A 433 3.83 18.07 -31.82
N ALA A 434 3.44 19.35 -31.78
CA ALA A 434 4.21 20.36 -31.05
C ALA A 434 4.37 19.99 -29.57
N GLN A 435 3.28 19.59 -28.90
CA GLN A 435 3.31 19.19 -27.49
C GLN A 435 4.20 17.97 -27.25
N ARG A 436 4.15 16.99 -28.16
CA ARG A 436 5.02 15.81 -28.13
C ARG A 436 6.50 16.18 -28.29
N HIS A 437 6.80 17.23 -29.04
CA HIS A 437 8.13 17.84 -29.17
C HIS A 437 8.45 18.90 -28.10
N HIS A 438 7.72 18.94 -26.99
CA HIS A 438 7.90 19.94 -25.91
C HIS A 438 7.75 21.40 -26.36
N GLY A 439 7.02 21.62 -27.44
CA GLY A 439 6.67 22.92 -27.98
C GLY A 439 5.19 23.26 -27.84
N SER A 440 4.78 24.33 -28.51
CA SER A 440 3.39 24.81 -28.51
C SER A 440 2.99 25.37 -29.86
N VAL A 441 1.71 25.23 -30.21
CA VAL A 441 1.08 25.98 -31.30
C VAL A 441 0.02 26.89 -30.68
N VAL A 442 0.07 28.17 -31.00
CA VAL A 442 -0.90 29.17 -30.55
C VAL A 442 -1.33 30.05 -31.72
N LEU A 443 -2.52 30.65 -31.58
CA LEU A 443 -2.96 31.71 -32.47
C LEU A 443 -2.70 33.05 -31.78
N GLU A 444 -1.80 33.86 -32.32
CA GLU A 444 -1.55 35.20 -31.80
C GLU A 444 -2.60 36.19 -32.29
N SER A 445 -3.05 37.06 -31.38
CA SER A 445 -4.05 38.09 -31.67
C SER A 445 -3.35 39.37 -32.15
N GLY A 446 -3.48 39.70 -33.43
CA GLY A 446 -2.85 40.88 -34.01
C GLY A 446 -3.59 42.19 -33.68
N ARG A 447 -3.05 42.98 -32.74
CA ARG A 447 -2.90 44.45 -32.91
C ARG A 447 -1.50 44.83 -33.42
N ILE A 448 -0.64 43.83 -33.69
CA ILE A 448 0.76 44.01 -34.13
C ILE A 448 0.86 44.13 -35.66
N THR A 449 -0.10 43.59 -36.40
CA THR A 449 -0.11 43.55 -37.86
C THR A 449 -1.33 44.30 -38.40
N SER A 450 -1.11 45.19 -39.37
CA SER A 450 -2.15 45.94 -40.06
C SER A 450 -2.97 45.09 -41.06
N GLN A 451 -3.00 43.76 -40.90
CA GLN A 451 -3.68 42.81 -41.78
C GLN A 451 -4.69 41.96 -40.99
N ALA A 452 -5.87 41.75 -41.58
CA ALA A 452 -7.05 41.20 -40.91
C ALA A 452 -7.15 39.65 -40.93
N GLY A 453 -6.03 38.92 -40.87
CA GLY A 453 -5.98 37.45 -41.01
C GLY A 453 -5.58 36.69 -39.76
N ALA A 454 -5.30 35.38 -39.89
CA ALA A 454 -4.88 34.53 -38.77
C ALA A 454 -3.35 34.44 -38.68
N HIS A 455 -2.81 34.46 -37.46
CA HIS A 455 -1.37 34.42 -37.18
C HIS A 455 -1.05 33.23 -36.27
N PHE A 456 -0.63 32.11 -36.86
CA PHE A 456 -0.24 30.91 -36.14
C PHE A 456 1.23 30.97 -35.76
N VAL A 457 1.53 30.72 -34.49
CA VAL A 457 2.89 30.69 -33.95
C VAL A 457 3.15 29.31 -33.38
N VAL A 458 4.14 28.64 -33.95
CA VAL A 458 4.69 27.38 -33.47
C VAL A 458 6.02 27.67 -32.79
N LEU A 459 6.15 27.26 -31.54
CA LEU A 459 7.39 27.34 -30.78
C LEU A 459 7.89 25.93 -30.49
N LEU A 460 9.13 25.62 -30.86
CA LEU A 460 9.79 24.34 -30.61
C LEU A 460 11.14 24.56 -29.89
N PRO A 461 11.63 23.60 -29.10
CA PRO A 461 12.96 23.67 -28.52
C PRO A 461 14.05 23.72 -29.62
N GLN A 462 15.14 24.45 -29.37
CA GLN A 462 16.32 24.43 -30.24
C GLN A 462 17.05 23.09 -30.17
N ALA A 463 17.64 22.67 -31.28
CA ALA A 463 18.71 21.67 -31.27
C ALA A 463 19.95 22.31 -30.62
N GLY A 464 20.21 21.96 -29.37
CA GLY A 464 21.35 22.49 -28.60
C GLY A 464 22.72 22.12 -29.14
#